data_AF-A0A7K0LGC1-F1
#
_entry.id   AF-A0A7K0LGC1-F1
#
_cell.length_a   1.000
_cell.length_b   1.000
_cell.length_c   1.000
_cell.angle_alpha   90.00
_cell.angle_beta   90.00
_cell.angle_gamma   90.00
#
_symmetry.space_group_name_H-M   'P 1'
#
loop_
_entity.id
_entity.type
_entity.pdbx_description
1 polymer ?
#
loop_
_entity_poly.entity_id
_entity_poly.type
_entity_poly.pdbx_seq_one_letter_code
_entity_poly.pdbx_strand_id
1 'polypeptide(L)'
;MKRVSIFKKRCLAKDESGVTLIEASITTALMMVVLTTIYGSFSSTQHALENTGSRLRNLDEARVLIAATTKDVRTAVRLQSGTSPFLVADARTITFYANLDTTSAPKKVLIYVDNTSELIEKVWSADLGSTAPNYTFTGSP
;
A
#
# COMPACT_ATOMS: atom_id res chain seq x y z
N MET A 1 -82.05 61.15 -24.41
CA MET A 1 -81.35 60.85 -23.14
C MET A 1 -81.19 59.33 -23.06
N LYS A 2 -80.07 58.69 -23.45
CA LYS A 2 -78.69 58.66 -22.91
C LYS A 2 -78.58 57.97 -21.53
N ARG A 3 -78.28 56.66 -21.53
CA ARG A 3 -77.16 56.04 -20.78
C ARG A 3 -77.04 54.53 -21.07
N VAL A 4 -76.00 54.19 -21.83
CA VAL A 4 -75.39 52.86 -21.89
C VAL A 4 -74.36 52.82 -20.75
N SER A 5 -74.46 51.87 -19.83
CA SER A 5 -73.41 51.63 -18.82
C SER A 5 -72.76 50.27 -19.07
N ILE A 6 -71.64 50.29 -19.78
CA ILE A 6 -70.75 49.13 -19.94
C ILE A 6 -69.94 49.00 -18.65
N PHE A 7 -70.26 47.98 -17.83
CA PHE A 7 -69.44 47.56 -16.70
C PHE A 7 -68.21 46.82 -17.23
N LYS A 8 -67.10 47.54 -17.39
CA LYS A 8 -65.80 46.96 -17.72
C LYS A 8 -65.21 46.33 -16.45
N LYS A 9 -65.46 45.04 -16.21
CA LYS A 9 -64.69 44.26 -15.24
C LYS A 9 -63.25 44.16 -15.75
N ARG A 10 -62.36 44.99 -15.22
CA ARG A 10 -60.91 44.75 -15.29
C ARG A 10 -60.60 43.71 -14.23
N CYS A 11 -60.62 42.44 -14.61
CA CYS A 11 -59.90 41.42 -13.84
C CYS A 11 -58.41 41.74 -14.00
N LEU A 12 -57.85 42.34 -12.95
CA LEU A 12 -56.41 42.36 -12.72
C LEU A 12 -56.00 40.90 -12.54
N ALA A 13 -55.50 40.28 -13.61
CA ALA A 13 -54.66 39.11 -13.49
C ALA A 13 -53.41 39.58 -12.74
N LYS A 14 -53.46 39.43 -11.42
CA LYS A 14 -52.32 39.59 -10.55
C LYS A 14 -51.35 38.49 -10.96
N ASP A 15 -50.26 38.91 -11.54
CA ASP A 15 -49.09 38.14 -11.89
C ASP A 15 -48.67 37.30 -10.67
N GLU A 16 -49.01 36.01 -10.67
CA GLU A 16 -48.45 35.04 -9.73
C GLU A 16 -47.07 34.67 -10.24
N SER A 17 -46.09 35.55 -10.01
CA SER A 17 -44.67 35.28 -10.24
C SER A 17 -44.11 34.34 -9.16
N GLY A 18 -44.82 33.24 -8.92
CA GLY A 18 -44.33 32.08 -8.20
C GLY A 18 -43.50 31.23 -9.15
N VAL A 19 -42.32 30.80 -8.70
CA VAL A 19 -41.39 29.89 -9.38
C VAL A 19 -42.13 28.95 -10.34
N THR A 20 -41.91 29.14 -11.64
CA THR A 20 -42.59 28.32 -12.63
C THR A 20 -42.10 26.88 -12.51
N LEU A 21 -42.99 25.89 -12.70
CA LEU A 21 -42.63 24.45 -12.66
C LEU A 21 -41.43 24.12 -13.56
N ILE A 22 -41.23 24.90 -14.62
CA ILE A 22 -40.11 24.75 -15.54
C ILE A 22 -38.80 25.33 -14.99
N GLU A 23 -38.81 26.43 -14.23
CA GLU A 23 -37.64 26.90 -13.48
C GLU A 23 -37.20 25.89 -12.42
N ALA A 24 -38.16 25.26 -11.73
CA ALA A 24 -37.87 24.22 -10.74
C ALA A 24 -37.24 22.97 -11.38
N SER A 25 -37.68 22.58 -12.58
CA SER A 25 -37.09 21.43 -13.28
C SER A 25 -35.71 21.71 -13.84
N ILE A 26 -35.48 22.92 -14.39
CA ILE A 26 -34.16 23.37 -14.88
C ILE A 26 -33.16 23.46 -13.72
N THR A 27 -33.54 24.05 -12.59
CA THR A 27 -32.67 24.13 -11.40
C THR A 27 -32.33 22.75 -10.84
N THR A 28 -33.29 21.83 -10.79
CA THR A 28 -33.06 20.45 -10.35
C THR A 28 -32.10 19.70 -11.29
N ALA A 29 -32.24 19.89 -12.61
CA ALA A 29 -31.34 19.30 -13.60
C ALA A 29 -29.91 19.83 -13.45
N LEU A 30 -29.74 21.15 -13.25
CA LEU A 30 -28.44 21.75 -12.99
C LEU A 30 -27.81 21.23 -11.68
N MET A 31 -28.61 21.08 -10.62
CA MET A 31 -28.13 20.50 -9.36
C MET A 31 -27.66 19.05 -9.53
N MET A 32 -28.32 18.24 -10.36
CA MET A 32 -27.88 16.87 -10.64
C MET A 32 -26.50 16.81 -11.34
N VAL A 33 -26.22 17.74 -12.26
CA VAL A 33 -24.91 17.84 -12.92
C VAL A 33 -23.83 18.26 -11.91
N VAL A 34 -24.13 19.21 -11.04
CA VAL A 34 -23.21 19.63 -9.97
C VAL A 34 -22.94 18.48 -8.99
N LEU A 35 -23.97 17.76 -8.56
CA LEU A 35 -23.82 16.61 -7.68
C LEU A 35 -22.93 15.52 -8.29
N THR A 36 -23.15 15.16 -9.56
CA THR A 36 -22.35 14.14 -10.24
C THR A 36 -20.88 14.53 -10.37
N THR A 37 -20.58 15.80 -10.66
CA THR A 37 -19.18 16.27 -10.69
C THR A 37 -18.51 16.26 -9.32
N ILE A 38 -19.23 16.61 -8.25
CA ILE A 38 -18.72 16.55 -6.87
C ILE A 38 -18.44 15.10 -6.46
N TYR A 39 -19.39 14.18 -6.70
CA TYR A 39 -19.21 12.76 -6.37
C TYR A 39 -18.06 12.13 -7.17
N GLY A 40 -17.92 12.46 -8.45
CA GLY A 40 -16.79 12.03 -9.27
C GLY A 40 -15.45 12.52 -8.72
N SER A 41 -15.39 13.79 -8.29
CA SER A 41 -14.19 14.39 -7.70
C SER A 41 -13.82 13.72 -6.36
N PHE A 42 -14.81 13.41 -5.53
CA PHE A 42 -14.61 12.72 -4.27
C PHE A 42 -14.08 11.29 -4.47
N SER A 43 -14.69 10.53 -5.39
CA SER A 43 -14.23 9.18 -5.75
C SER A 43 -12.81 9.19 -6.30
N SER A 44 -12.48 10.12 -7.20
CA SER A 44 -11.12 10.27 -7.72
C SER A 44 -10.10 10.56 -6.61
N THR A 45 -10.47 11.40 -5.63
CA THR A 45 -9.59 11.74 -4.51
C THR A 45 -9.38 10.53 -3.61
N GLN A 46 -10.44 9.77 -3.32
CA GLN A 46 -10.35 8.57 -2.50
C GLN A 46 -9.42 7.52 -3.15
N HIS A 47 -9.57 7.26 -4.45
CA HIS A 47 -8.68 6.34 -5.17
C HIS A 47 -7.22 6.82 -5.19
N ALA A 48 -6.99 8.13 -5.33
CA ALA A 48 -5.63 8.69 -5.27
C ALA A 48 -5.00 8.51 -3.87
N LEU A 49 -5.78 8.68 -2.80
CA LEU A 49 -5.33 8.47 -1.43
C LEU A 49 -5.03 6.99 -1.15
N GLU A 50 -5.88 6.07 -1.60
CA GLU A 50 -5.68 4.62 -1.46
C GLU A 50 -4.41 4.13 -2.17
N ASN A 51 -4.17 4.62 -3.40
CA ASN A 51 -2.96 4.31 -4.15
C ASN A 51 -1.69 4.84 -3.46
N THR A 52 -1.76 6.07 -2.95
CA THR A 52 -0.64 6.69 -2.22
C THR A 52 -0.37 5.95 -0.92
N GLY A 53 -1.42 5.59 -0.17
CA GLY A 53 -1.31 4.84 1.08
C GLY A 53 -0.67 3.47 0.88
N SER A 54 -1.07 2.75 -0.17
CA SER A 54 -0.48 1.44 -0.52
C SER A 54 1.00 1.56 -0.88
N ARG A 55 1.38 2.59 -1.65
CA ARG A 55 2.78 2.83 -2.02
C ARG A 55 3.65 3.18 -0.81
N LEU A 56 3.13 3.96 0.13
CA LEU A 56 3.85 4.29 1.37
C LEU A 56 4.07 3.05 2.23
N ARG A 57 3.04 2.22 2.41
CA ARG A 57 3.14 0.96 3.15
C ARG A 57 4.19 0.03 2.54
N ASN A 58 4.15 -0.15 1.22
CA ASN A 58 5.11 -1.00 0.52
C ASN A 58 6.56 -0.48 0.66
N LEU A 59 6.75 0.85 0.68
CA LEU A 59 8.07 1.45 0.90
C LEU A 59 8.56 1.25 2.34
N ASP A 60 7.70 1.37 3.33
CA ASP A 60 8.07 1.16 4.73
C ASP A 60 8.40 -0.31 5.00
N GLU A 61 7.63 -1.24 4.44
CA GLU A 61 7.93 -2.67 4.50
C GLU A 61 9.27 -3.00 3.82
N ALA A 62 9.51 -2.46 2.62
CA ALA A 62 10.78 -2.62 1.92
C ALA A 62 11.97 -2.09 2.74
N ARG A 63 11.82 -0.95 3.44
CA ARG A 63 12.87 -0.39 4.31
C ARG A 63 13.19 -1.30 5.48
N VAL A 64 12.16 -1.89 6.11
CA VAL A 64 12.35 -2.85 7.21
C VAL A 64 13.09 -4.09 6.72
N LEU A 65 12.69 -4.64 5.57
CA LEU A 65 13.35 -5.80 4.97
C LEU A 65 14.82 -5.51 4.64
N ILE A 66 15.11 -4.37 3.99
CA ILE A 66 16.49 -3.96 3.67
C ILE A 66 17.33 -3.82 4.95
N ALA A 67 16.78 -3.22 5.99
CA ALA A 67 17.49 -3.02 7.26
C ALA A 67 17.81 -4.37 7.94
N ALA A 68 16.84 -5.29 7.98
CA ALA A 68 17.02 -6.64 8.54
C ALA A 68 18.09 -7.41 7.74
N THR A 69 17.92 -7.55 6.43
CA THR A 69 18.88 -8.26 5.58
C THR A 69 20.29 -7.64 5.64
N THR A 70 20.40 -6.30 5.70
CA THR A 70 21.69 -5.63 5.85
C THR A 70 22.34 -5.93 7.21
N LYS A 71 21.55 -5.99 8.29
CA LYS A 71 22.04 -6.41 9.62
C LYS A 71 22.63 -7.82 9.52
N ASP A 72 21.89 -8.76 8.94
CA ASP A 72 22.30 -10.16 8.90
C ASP A 72 23.57 -10.35 8.08
N VAL A 73 23.64 -9.76 6.89
CA VAL A 73 24.83 -9.78 6.01
C VAL A 73 26.04 -9.14 6.70
N ARG A 74 25.86 -8.06 7.47
CA ARG A 74 26.96 -7.45 8.24
C ARG A 74 27.45 -8.30 9.39
N THR A 75 26.64 -9.24 9.88
CA THR A 75 27.03 -10.21 10.91
C THR A 75 27.59 -11.51 10.36
N ALA A 76 27.84 -11.57 9.05
CA ALA A 76 28.42 -12.74 8.41
C ALA A 76 29.80 -13.06 8.98
N VAL A 77 30.04 -14.33 9.29
CA VAL A 77 31.24 -14.81 9.98
C VAL A 77 31.80 -16.04 9.29
N ARG A 78 33.12 -16.16 9.27
CA ARG A 78 33.82 -17.35 8.76
C ARG A 78 33.83 -18.44 9.85
N LEU A 79 33.55 -19.69 9.47
CA LEU A 79 33.66 -20.82 10.40
C LEU A 79 35.12 -21.21 10.67
N GLN A 80 36.00 -21.03 9.67
CA GLN A 80 37.41 -21.37 9.74
C GLN A 80 38.26 -20.22 9.18
N SER A 81 39.50 -20.12 9.65
CA SER A 81 40.46 -19.18 9.06
C SER A 81 40.74 -19.56 7.60
N GLY A 82 40.74 -18.56 6.71
CA GLY A 82 41.00 -18.75 5.28
C GLY A 82 39.79 -19.17 4.45
N THR A 83 38.60 -19.34 5.03
CA THR A 83 37.37 -19.62 4.27
C THR A 83 36.48 -18.38 4.11
N SER A 84 35.67 -18.41 3.05
CA SER A 84 34.63 -17.40 2.82
C SER A 84 33.47 -17.59 3.80
N PRO A 85 32.88 -16.51 4.35
CA PRO A 85 31.65 -16.59 5.14
C PRO A 85 30.42 -16.90 4.29
N PHE A 86 30.50 -16.67 2.96
CA PHE A 86 29.46 -16.98 1.99
C PHE A 86 29.73 -18.33 1.31
N LEU A 87 28.74 -19.22 1.32
CA LEU A 87 28.77 -20.48 0.57
C LEU A 87 28.27 -20.27 -0.86
N VAL A 88 27.18 -19.51 -1.00
CA VAL A 88 26.53 -19.19 -2.28
C VAL A 88 26.18 -17.71 -2.25
N ALA A 89 26.51 -17.01 -3.32
CA ALA A 89 26.13 -15.62 -3.53
C ALA A 89 25.78 -15.46 -5.00
N ASP A 90 24.49 -15.49 -5.30
CA ASP A 90 23.95 -15.41 -6.65
C ASP A 90 22.90 -14.31 -6.73
N ALA A 91 22.40 -14.01 -7.93
CA ALA A 91 21.48 -12.89 -8.14
C ALA A 91 20.15 -12.99 -7.36
N ARG A 92 19.73 -14.20 -7.00
CA ARG A 92 18.44 -14.47 -6.33
C ARG A 92 18.57 -15.22 -5.00
N THR A 93 19.77 -15.69 -4.65
CA THR A 93 19.98 -16.56 -3.50
C THR A 93 21.33 -16.28 -2.87
N ILE A 94 21.35 -16.16 -1.54
CA ILE A 94 22.56 -15.99 -0.75
C ILE A 94 22.51 -16.96 0.43
N THR A 95 23.58 -17.74 0.61
CA THR A 95 23.76 -18.64 1.75
C THR A 95 25.05 -18.28 2.46
N PHE A 96 24.98 -18.00 3.76
CA PHE A 96 26.13 -17.59 4.56
C PHE A 96 26.00 -18.01 6.01
N TYR A 97 27.10 -17.93 6.75
CA TYR A 97 27.11 -18.11 8.19
C TYR A 97 27.10 -16.76 8.88
N ALA A 98 26.31 -16.58 9.93
CA ALA A 98 26.20 -15.32 10.65
C ALA A 98 26.03 -15.51 12.16
N ASN A 99 26.54 -14.56 12.94
CA ASN A 99 26.30 -14.48 14.38
C ASN A 99 25.00 -13.73 14.65
N LEU A 100 23.88 -14.43 14.46
CA LEU A 100 22.55 -13.88 14.71
C LEU A 100 22.13 -14.11 16.17
N ASP A 101 22.19 -13.04 16.94
CA ASP A 101 21.68 -12.93 18.32
C ASP A 101 22.28 -13.94 19.32
N THR A 102 23.44 -14.53 19.00
CA THR A 102 24.16 -15.50 19.85
C THR A 102 25.64 -15.16 19.90
N THR A 103 26.28 -15.49 21.02
CA THR A 103 27.74 -15.33 21.22
C THR A 103 28.52 -16.65 21.10
N SER A 104 27.83 -17.78 20.96
CA SER A 104 28.40 -19.13 21.11
C SER A 104 28.59 -19.90 19.80
N ALA A 105 27.58 -19.95 18.93
CA ALA A 105 27.65 -20.64 17.64
C ALA A 105 27.04 -19.79 16.51
N PRO A 106 27.72 -19.68 15.35
CA PRO A 106 27.15 -19.10 14.15
C PRO A 106 25.93 -19.89 13.67
N LYS A 107 24.98 -19.20 13.04
CA LYS A 107 23.82 -19.79 12.36
C LYS A 107 24.08 -19.84 10.85
N LYS A 108 23.54 -20.83 10.17
CA LYS A 108 23.47 -20.85 8.70
C LYS A 108 22.21 -20.10 8.27
N VAL A 109 22.37 -19.15 7.36
CA VAL A 109 21.28 -18.30 6.85
C VAL A 109 21.18 -18.50 5.34
N LEU A 110 19.96 -18.72 4.86
CA LEU A 110 19.62 -18.74 3.44
C LEU A 110 18.59 -17.65 3.19
N ILE A 111 18.94 -16.72 2.32
CA ILE A 111 18.04 -15.67 1.83
C ILE A 111 17.83 -15.92 0.35
N TYR A 112 16.58 -16.06 -0.08
CA TYR A 112 16.27 -16.25 -1.49
C TYR A 112 14.97 -15.57 -1.88
N VAL A 113 14.87 -15.23 -3.16
CA VAL A 113 13.63 -14.74 -3.77
C VAL A 113 12.95 -15.89 -4.48
N ASP A 114 11.73 -16.20 -4.06
CA ASP A 114 10.95 -17.31 -4.63
C ASP A 114 10.35 -16.96 -6.02
N ASN A 115 9.57 -17.90 -6.58
CA ASN A 115 8.93 -17.70 -7.89
C ASN A 115 7.78 -16.67 -7.87
N THR A 116 7.28 -16.35 -6.69
CA THR A 116 6.25 -15.33 -6.43
C THR A 116 6.83 -13.95 -6.12
N SER A 117 8.16 -13.79 -6.20
CA SER A 117 8.89 -12.56 -5.87
C SER A 117 8.85 -12.18 -4.40
N GLU A 118 8.64 -13.15 -3.51
CA GLU A 118 8.73 -12.97 -2.06
C GLU A 118 10.16 -13.22 -1.59
N LEU A 119 10.65 -12.35 -0.70
CA LEU A 119 11.94 -12.51 -0.03
C LEU A 119 11.75 -13.44 1.17
N ILE A 120 12.36 -14.62 1.12
CA ILE A 120 12.27 -15.62 2.18
C ILE A 120 13.62 -15.77 2.85
N GLU A 121 13.61 -15.68 4.18
CA GLU A 121 14.75 -15.99 5.03
C GLU A 121 14.53 -17.32 5.76
N LYS A 122 15.53 -18.20 5.71
CA LYS A 122 15.58 -19.43 6.50
C LYS A 122 16.86 -19.44 7.33
N VAL A 123 16.71 -19.72 8.61
CA VAL A 123 17.81 -19.74 9.59
C VAL A 123 17.89 -21.10 10.25
N TRP A 124 19.08 -21.68 10.28
CA TRP A 124 19.38 -22.92 10.99
C TRP A 124 20.39 -22.66 12.10
N SER A 125 20.04 -23.10 13.30
CA SER A 125 20.99 -23.18 14.42
C SER A 125 21.97 -24.33 14.20
N ALA A 126 23.18 -24.19 14.75
CA ALA A 126 24.13 -25.30 14.79
C ALA A 126 23.59 -26.47 15.63
N ASP A 127 23.97 -27.69 15.27
CA ASP A 127 23.55 -28.90 15.97
C ASP A 127 24.09 -28.94 17.41
N LEU A 128 23.35 -29.59 18.31
CA LEU A 128 23.78 -29.83 19.68
C LEU A 128 25.10 -30.63 19.70
N GLY A 129 26.14 -30.06 20.31
CA GLY A 129 27.48 -30.67 20.39
C GLY A 129 28.44 -30.24 19.28
N SER A 130 28.00 -29.41 18.33
CA SER A 130 28.91 -28.71 17.41
C SER A 130 29.87 -27.80 18.17
N THR A 131 31.15 -27.86 17.85
CA THR A 131 32.19 -27.01 18.47
C THR A 131 33.06 -26.37 17.39
N ALA A 132 33.61 -25.18 17.69
CA ALA A 132 34.50 -24.50 16.76
C ALA A 132 35.74 -25.37 16.44
N PRO A 133 36.22 -25.39 15.18
CA PRO A 133 35.70 -24.69 14.00
C PRO A 133 34.64 -25.46 13.19
N ASN A 134 34.34 -26.71 13.57
CA ASN A 134 33.52 -27.64 12.79
C ASN A 134 32.07 -27.63 13.28
N TYR A 135 31.31 -26.63 12.85
CA TYR A 135 29.87 -26.56 13.09
C TYR A 135 29.10 -27.39 12.06
N THR A 136 28.17 -28.22 12.53
CA THR A 136 27.23 -28.98 11.69
C THR A 136 25.84 -28.37 11.76
N PHE A 137 25.11 -28.44 10.64
CA PHE A 137 23.77 -27.86 10.47
C PHE A 137 22.85 -28.89 9.82
N THR A 138 22.36 -29.83 10.62
CA THR A 138 21.50 -30.90 10.15
C THR A 138 20.13 -30.35 9.73
N GLY A 139 19.59 -30.85 8.61
CA GLY A 139 18.31 -30.37 8.06
C GLY A 139 18.40 -29.04 7.29
N SER A 140 19.61 -28.54 7.04
CA SER A 140 19.84 -27.51 6.04
C SER A 140 20.01 -28.15 4.64
N PRO A 141 19.47 -27.54 3.57
CA PRO A 141 19.68 -28.02 2.21
C PRO A 141 21.12 -27.81 1.75
#